data_AF-A0A1B3B7W8-F1
#
_entry.id   AF-A0A1B3B7W8-F1
#
_cell.length_a   1.000
_cell.length_b   1.000
_cell.length_c   1.000
_cell.angle_alpha   90.00
_cell.angle_beta   90.00
_cell.angle_gamma   90.00
#
_symmetry.space_group_name_H-M   'P 1'
#
loop_
_entity.id
_entity.type
_entity.pdbx_description
1 polymer ?
#
loop_
_entity_poly.entity_id
_entity_poly.type
_entity_poly.pdbx_seq_one_letter_code
_entity_poly.pdbx_strand_id
1 'polypeptide(L)'
;MSQSFQLPPTPMGKGKFALYHLILIYLITIGLYWWFFVPKPFSWDMLLQPHYLSYIGAMHLIFGCSLLAWQAYRLKNGYAKLHECSEYESYLNGLFDSRERNRPAQNANRLEVVRKMRQQNTKARSTTEHYQQANYRMLMFSIFVVCLGSLFQLTSQLLS
;
A
#
# COMPACT_ATOMS: atom_id res chain seq x y z
N MET A 1 -8.29 -7.75 41.75
CA MET A 1 -8.81 -7.58 40.38
C MET A 1 -7.65 -7.70 39.40
N SER A 2 -7.54 -8.81 38.68
CA SER A 2 -6.61 -8.95 37.57
C SER A 2 -7.15 -8.14 36.40
N GLN A 3 -6.66 -6.91 36.20
CA GLN A 3 -6.87 -6.21 34.93
C GLN A 3 -6.25 -7.08 33.84
N SER A 4 -7.11 -7.64 32.98
CA SER A 4 -6.68 -8.37 31.79
C SER A 4 -5.95 -7.40 30.88
N PHE A 5 -4.67 -7.67 30.58
CA PHE A 5 -3.92 -6.86 29.63
C PHE A 5 -4.61 -6.90 28.27
N GLN A 6 -4.83 -5.73 27.68
CA GLN A 6 -5.26 -5.63 26.29
C GLN A 6 -4.12 -6.18 25.41
N LEU A 7 -4.45 -7.05 24.46
CA LEU A 7 -3.46 -7.64 23.56
C LEU A 7 -2.91 -6.56 22.62
N PRO A 8 -1.61 -6.62 22.26
CA PRO A 8 -1.00 -5.65 21.37
C PRO A 8 -1.59 -5.79 19.96
N PRO A 9 -1.63 -4.69 19.20
CA PRO A 9 -2.08 -4.73 17.82
C PRO A 9 -1.21 -5.71 17.02
N THR A 10 -1.84 -6.66 16.34
CA THR A 10 -1.15 -7.59 15.46
C THR A 10 -0.56 -6.83 14.27
N PRO A 11 0.64 -7.20 13.78
CA PRO A 11 1.21 -6.56 12.60
C PRO A 11 0.25 -6.70 11.41
N MET A 12 0.25 -5.71 10.52
CA MET A 12 -0.53 -5.82 9.28
C MET A 12 -0.23 -7.16 8.60
N GLY A 13 -1.28 -7.97 8.41
CA GLY A 13 -1.17 -9.16 7.60
C GLY A 13 -0.61 -8.78 6.23
N LYS A 14 0.33 -9.59 5.73
CA LYS A 14 0.73 -9.52 4.31
C LYS A 14 -0.54 -9.80 3.52
N GLY A 15 -1.25 -8.77 3.08
CA GLY A 15 -2.34 -8.92 2.12
C GLY A 15 -1.74 -9.58 0.89
N LYS A 16 -1.88 -10.90 0.78
CA LYS A 16 -1.21 -11.72 -0.24
C LYS A 16 -1.76 -11.44 -1.64
N PHE A 17 -2.87 -10.74 -1.73
CA PHE A 17 -3.64 -10.56 -2.94
C PHE A 17 -3.86 -9.08 -3.25
N ALA A 18 -3.34 -8.65 -4.40
CA ALA A 18 -3.97 -7.72 -5.35
C ALA A 18 -2.91 -7.10 -6.29
N LEU A 19 -1.75 -6.65 -5.78
CA LEU A 19 -0.82 -5.87 -6.62
C LEU A 19 -0.24 -6.69 -7.77
N TYR A 20 0.31 -7.87 -7.48
CA TYR A 20 0.86 -8.74 -8.53
C TYR A 20 -0.22 -9.22 -9.51
N HIS A 21 -1.45 -9.37 -9.05
CA HIS A 21 -2.59 -9.73 -9.91
C HIS A 21 -2.96 -8.56 -10.82
N LEU A 22 -2.99 -7.32 -10.31
CA LEU A 22 -3.23 -6.13 -11.11
C LEU A 22 -2.14 -5.95 -12.18
N ILE A 23 -0.87 -6.12 -11.81
CA ILE A 23 0.25 -6.05 -12.77
C ILE A 23 0.15 -7.17 -13.81
N LEU A 24 -0.16 -8.40 -13.39
CA LEU A 24 -0.31 -9.52 -14.31
C LEU A 24 -1.47 -9.31 -15.29
N ILE A 25 -2.62 -8.85 -14.80
CA ILE A 25 -3.78 -8.50 -15.62
C ILE A 25 -3.38 -7.43 -16.63
N TYR A 26 -2.66 -6.40 -16.20
CA TYR A 26 -2.19 -5.35 -17.11
C TYR A 26 -1.29 -5.87 -18.24
N LEU A 27 -0.31 -6.71 -17.91
CA LEU A 27 0.58 -7.32 -18.90
C LEU A 27 -0.20 -8.22 -19.87
N ILE A 28 -1.17 -9.00 -19.37
CA ILE A 28 -2.05 -9.83 -20.20
C ILE A 28 -2.88 -8.95 -21.14
N THR A 29 -3.49 -7.87 -20.63
CA THR A 29 -4.34 -6.97 -21.44
C THR A 29 -3.54 -6.29 -22.55
N ILE A 30 -2.31 -5.84 -22.27
CA ILE A 30 -1.41 -5.30 -23.31
C ILE A 30 -1.03 -6.40 -24.31
N GLY A 31 -0.69 -7.59 -23.85
CA GLY A 31 -0.31 -8.71 -24.72
C GLY A 31 -1.45 -9.13 -25.65
N LEU A 32 -2.67 -9.21 -25.13
CA LEU A 32 -3.87 -9.50 -25.91
C LEU A 32 -4.16 -8.37 -26.91
N TYR A 33 -4.07 -7.11 -26.48
CA TYR A 33 -4.22 -5.98 -27.38
C TYR A 33 -3.25 -6.05 -28.55
N TRP A 34 -1.98 -6.30 -28.25
CA TRP A 34 -0.93 -6.47 -29.25
C TRP A 34 -1.19 -7.65 -30.19
N TRP A 35 -1.73 -8.75 -29.66
CA TRP A 35 -1.99 -9.94 -30.46
C TRP A 35 -3.17 -9.80 -31.42
N PHE A 36 -4.25 -9.15 -30.96
CA PHE A 36 -5.51 -9.09 -31.70
C PHE A 36 -5.65 -7.87 -32.60
N PHE A 37 -5.11 -6.72 -32.18
CA PHE A 37 -5.40 -5.45 -32.85
C PHE A 37 -4.23 -4.90 -33.66
N VAL A 38 -2.99 -5.34 -33.39
CA VAL A 38 -1.83 -4.89 -34.14
C VAL A 38 -1.67 -5.75 -35.41
N PRO A 39 -1.78 -5.16 -36.62
CA PRO A 39 -1.68 -5.90 -37.87
C PRO A 39 -0.28 -6.48 -38.07
N LYS A 40 -0.22 -7.62 -38.77
CA LYS A 40 1.04 -8.31 -39.13
C LYS A 40 1.24 -8.19 -40.64
N PRO A 41 2.42 -7.74 -41.13
CA PRO A 41 3.64 -7.42 -40.39
C PRO A 41 3.56 -6.10 -39.61
N PHE A 42 4.10 -6.11 -38.39
CA PHE A 42 4.15 -4.95 -37.51
C PHE A 42 5.26 -3.99 -37.93
N SER A 43 4.94 -2.69 -38.02
CA SER A 43 5.95 -1.61 -38.08
C SER A 43 5.81 -0.67 -36.88
N TRP A 44 6.95 -0.17 -36.39
CA TRP A 44 6.97 0.75 -35.24
C TRP A 44 6.19 2.05 -35.51
N ASP A 45 6.13 2.49 -36.76
CA ASP A 45 5.36 3.67 -37.18
C ASP A 45 3.84 3.47 -36.99
N MET A 46 3.34 2.23 -36.96
CA MET A 46 1.93 1.96 -36.65
C MET A 46 1.59 2.34 -35.21
N LEU A 47 2.51 2.20 -34.25
CA LEU A 47 2.25 2.62 -32.87
C LEU A 47 2.00 4.12 -32.74
N LEU A 48 2.48 4.92 -33.68
CA LEU A 48 2.27 6.36 -33.70
C LEU A 48 0.92 6.75 -34.31
N GLN A 49 0.15 5.81 -34.88
CA GLN A 49 -1.16 6.14 -35.41
C GLN A 49 -2.12 6.48 -34.26
N PRO A 50 -2.97 7.51 -34.44
CA PRO A 50 -3.82 8.06 -33.36
C PRO A 50 -4.66 7.01 -32.63
N HIS A 51 -5.20 6.02 -33.36
CA HIS A 51 -6.05 5.00 -32.77
C HIS A 51 -5.28 4.06 -31.84
N TYR A 52 -4.07 3.62 -32.20
CA TYR A 52 -3.27 2.77 -31.31
C TYR A 52 -2.80 3.54 -30.06
N LEU A 53 -2.40 4.80 -30.22
CA LEU A 53 -2.05 5.69 -29.10
C LEU A 53 -3.24 5.88 -28.15
N SER A 54 -4.45 6.07 -28.67
CA SER A 54 -5.65 6.24 -27.84
C SER A 54 -5.96 4.99 -27.03
N TYR A 55 -5.94 3.80 -27.65
CA TYR A 55 -6.18 2.55 -26.94
C TYR A 55 -5.12 2.27 -25.87
N ILE A 56 -3.83 2.43 -26.22
CA ILE A 56 -2.72 2.27 -25.27
C ILE A 56 -2.89 3.28 -24.12
N GLY A 57 -3.21 4.54 -24.42
CA GLY A 57 -3.47 5.58 -23.44
C GLY A 57 -4.63 5.22 -22.50
N ALA A 58 -5.76 4.77 -23.04
CA ALA A 58 -6.92 4.33 -22.26
C ALA A 58 -6.57 3.15 -21.32
N MET A 59 -5.78 2.18 -21.80
CA MET A 59 -5.34 1.05 -20.96
C MET A 59 -4.46 1.51 -19.79
N HIS A 60 -3.51 2.42 -20.04
CA HIS A 60 -2.66 3.00 -18.99
C HIS A 60 -3.50 3.80 -17.98
N LEU A 61 -4.50 4.55 -18.43
CA LEU A 61 -5.39 5.31 -17.55
C LEU A 61 -6.23 4.40 -16.65
N ILE A 62 -6.90 3.39 -17.22
CA ILE A 62 -7.73 2.46 -16.44
C ILE A 62 -6.87 1.71 -15.41
N PHE A 63 -5.69 1.24 -15.82
CA PHE A 63 -4.76 0.54 -14.94
C PHE A 63 -4.20 1.46 -13.84
N GLY A 64 -3.73 2.65 -14.22
CA GLY A 64 -3.20 3.65 -13.28
C GLY A 64 -4.24 4.08 -12.25
N CYS A 65 -5.49 4.32 -12.66
CA CYS A 65 -6.60 4.62 -11.75
C CYS A 65 -6.92 3.46 -10.81
N SER A 66 -6.90 2.23 -11.31
CA SER A 66 -7.13 1.02 -10.50
C SER A 66 -6.03 0.84 -9.45
N LEU A 67 -4.77 1.07 -9.84
CA LEU A 67 -3.65 1.08 -8.91
C LEU A 67 -3.78 2.19 -7.87
N LEU A 68 -4.16 3.41 -8.27
CA LEU A 68 -4.36 4.53 -7.35
C LEU A 68 -5.44 4.23 -6.30
N ALA A 69 -6.59 3.70 -6.73
CA ALA A 69 -7.66 3.30 -5.82
C ALA A 69 -7.18 2.22 -4.84
N TRP A 70 -6.44 1.23 -5.33
CA TRP A 70 -5.84 0.19 -4.48
C TRP A 70 -4.85 0.77 -3.46
N GLN A 71 -3.94 1.66 -3.89
CA GLN A 71 -2.98 2.28 -2.98
C GLN A 71 -3.66 3.19 -1.95
N ALA A 72 -4.68 3.97 -2.34
CA ALA A 72 -5.44 4.79 -1.42
C ALA A 72 -6.07 3.96 -0.29
N TYR A 73 -6.65 2.80 -0.63
CA TYR A 73 -7.17 1.86 0.36
C TYR A 73 -6.08 1.33 1.31
N ARG A 74 -4.90 0.97 0.77
CA ARG A 74 -3.76 0.46 1.56
C ARG A 74 -3.14 1.53 2.46
N LEU A 75 -3.05 2.78 2.00
CA LEU A 75 -2.59 3.91 2.78
C LEU A 75 -3.55 4.18 3.95
N LYS A 76 -4.86 4.29 3.68
CA LYS A 76 -5.88 4.46 4.73
C LYS A 76 -5.77 3.40 5.83
N ASN A 77 -5.69 2.13 5.44
CA ASN A 77 -5.60 1.03 6.41
C ASN A 77 -4.30 1.08 7.22
N GLY A 78 -3.17 1.42 6.60
CA GLY A 78 -1.91 1.47 7.34
C GLY A 78 -1.84 2.68 8.28
N TYR A 79 -2.43 3.82 7.92
CA TYR A 79 -2.59 4.94 8.84
C TYR A 79 -3.46 4.58 10.04
N ALA A 80 -4.60 3.93 9.83
CA ALA A 80 -5.42 3.42 10.92
C ALA A 80 -4.62 2.50 11.86
N LYS A 81 -3.77 1.65 11.28
CA LYS A 81 -2.94 0.74 12.08
C LYS A 81 -1.82 1.43 12.85
N LEU A 82 -1.18 2.45 12.27
CA LEU A 82 -0.21 3.28 12.98
C LEU A 82 -0.86 4.04 14.13
N HIS A 83 -2.10 4.51 13.92
CA HIS A 83 -2.89 5.14 14.96
C HIS A 83 -3.18 4.17 16.11
N GLU A 84 -3.66 2.95 15.83
CA GLU A 84 -3.85 1.90 16.85
C GLU A 84 -2.56 1.62 17.65
N CYS A 85 -1.39 1.58 16.97
CA CYS A 85 -0.11 1.39 17.66
C CYS A 85 0.23 2.56 18.58
N SER A 86 -0.08 3.79 18.17
CA SER A 86 0.12 5.00 18.96
C SER A 86 -0.80 5.05 20.19
N GLU A 87 -2.07 4.69 20.02
CA GLU A 87 -3.04 4.61 21.13
C GLU A 87 -2.62 3.53 22.14
N TYR A 88 -2.17 2.37 21.66
CA TYR A 88 -1.69 1.30 22.51
C TYR A 88 -0.40 1.70 23.27
N GLU A 89 0.48 2.48 22.65
CA GLU A 89 1.66 3.04 23.32
C GLU A 89 1.25 4.01 24.45
N SER A 90 0.24 4.86 24.21
CA SER A 90 -0.35 5.72 25.23
C SER A 90 -0.95 4.91 26.39
N TYR A 91 -1.71 3.86 26.08
CA TYR A 91 -2.28 2.94 27.08
C TYR A 91 -1.18 2.29 27.96
N LEU A 92 -0.10 1.79 27.35
CA LEU A 92 1.03 1.22 28.08
C LEU A 92 1.84 2.25 28.89
N ASN A 93 1.75 3.54 28.55
CA ASN A 93 2.33 4.62 29.35
C ASN A 93 1.45 4.97 30.55
N GLY A 94 0.12 5.07 30.35
CA GLY A 94 -0.85 5.32 31.43
C GLY A 94 -0.93 4.18 32.44
N LEU A 95 -0.69 2.93 32.02
CA LEU A 95 -0.64 1.78 32.94
C LEU A 95 0.49 1.90 33.99
N PHE A 96 1.57 2.62 33.66
CA PHE A 96 2.72 2.83 34.54
C PHE A 96 2.81 4.24 35.12
N ASP A 97 1.68 4.95 35.16
CA ASP A 97 1.65 6.23 35.86
C ASP A 97 2.20 6.08 37.29
N SER A 98 2.94 7.10 37.68
CA SER A 98 3.84 7.28 38.84
C SER A 98 3.59 6.48 40.14
N ARG A 99 2.39 5.96 40.42
CA ARG A 99 2.07 5.11 41.58
C ARG A 99 2.64 3.69 41.53
N GLU A 100 2.80 3.06 40.36
CA GLU A 100 3.33 1.69 40.25
C GLU A 100 4.88 1.62 40.30
N ARG A 101 5.61 2.71 40.05
CA ARG A 101 7.09 2.74 40.18
C ARG A 101 7.57 2.48 41.62
N ASN A 102 6.72 2.70 42.62
CA ASN A 102 7.07 2.63 44.03
C ASN A 102 6.87 1.24 44.68
N ARG A 103 6.51 0.19 43.93
CA ARG A 103 6.35 -1.19 44.45
C ARG A 103 7.16 -2.23 43.65
N PRO A 104 8.49 -2.31 43.84
CA PRO A 104 9.39 -3.09 42.98
C PRO A 104 9.18 -4.62 43.01
N ALA A 105 8.75 -5.20 44.15
CA ALA A 105 8.72 -6.67 44.31
C ALA A 105 7.53 -7.38 43.64
N GLN A 106 6.35 -6.74 43.54
CA GLN A 106 5.18 -7.29 42.82
C GLN A 106 5.15 -6.92 41.34
N ASN A 107 5.99 -5.96 40.93
CA ASN A 107 5.95 -5.36 39.60
C ASN A 107 6.99 -5.92 38.62
N ALA A 108 7.94 -6.77 39.04
CA ALA A 108 8.94 -7.33 38.11
C ALA A 108 8.30 -8.14 36.96
N ASN A 109 7.36 -9.04 37.26
CA ASN A 109 6.64 -9.81 36.25
C ASN A 109 5.74 -8.92 35.38
N ARG A 110 5.06 -7.92 35.95
CA ARG A 110 4.24 -6.96 35.19
C ARG A 110 5.09 -6.08 34.27
N LEU A 111 6.25 -5.63 34.76
CA LEU A 111 7.22 -4.84 33.99
C LEU A 111 7.78 -5.65 32.82
N GLU A 112 8.09 -6.94 33.03
CA GLU A 112 8.54 -7.82 31.95
C GLU A 112 7.45 -8.05 30.90
N VAL A 113 6.20 -8.29 31.34
CA VAL A 113 5.05 -8.43 30.43
C VAL A 113 4.88 -7.16 29.60
N VAL A 114 4.87 -5.98 30.21
CA VAL A 114 4.72 -4.73 29.45
C VAL A 114 5.93 -4.44 28.56
N ARG A 115 7.15 -4.79 28.99
CA ARG A 115 8.33 -4.68 28.14
C ARG A 115 8.18 -5.53 26.88
N LYS A 116 7.67 -6.76 27.00
CA LYS A 116 7.32 -7.63 25.86
C LYS A 116 6.21 -7.00 25.00
N MET A 117 5.16 -6.45 25.60
CA MET A 117 4.07 -5.77 24.88
C MET A 117 4.56 -4.55 24.10
N ARG A 118 5.45 -3.73 24.68
CA ARG A 118 6.08 -2.59 23.98
C ARG A 118 6.92 -3.07 22.81
N GLN A 119 7.77 -4.08 23.00
CA GLN A 119 8.57 -4.64 21.91
C GLN A 119 7.71 -5.15 20.76
N GLN A 120 6.59 -5.81 21.07
CA GLN A 120 5.64 -6.26 20.05
C GLN A 120 4.98 -5.09 19.32
N ASN A 121 4.55 -4.05 20.04
CA ASN A 121 3.98 -2.84 19.44
C ASN A 121 4.99 -2.10 18.55
N THR A 122 6.22 -1.91 19.02
CA THR A 122 7.30 -1.28 18.23
C THR A 122 7.59 -2.07 16.96
N LYS A 123 7.57 -3.40 17.03
CA LYS A 123 7.75 -4.27 15.85
C LYS A 123 6.58 -4.16 14.88
N ALA A 124 5.34 -4.12 15.38
CA ALA A 124 4.15 -3.94 14.55
C ALA A 124 4.15 -2.57 13.85
N ARG A 125 4.52 -1.51 14.58
CA ARG A 125 4.67 -0.15 14.07
C ARG A 125 5.75 -0.07 12.99
N SER A 126 6.98 -0.53 13.27
CA SER A 126 8.08 -0.45 12.30
C SER A 126 7.78 -1.22 11.02
N THR A 127 7.13 -2.39 11.15
CA THR A 127 6.67 -3.18 10.01
C THR A 127 5.64 -2.40 9.18
N THR A 128 4.68 -1.75 9.85
CA THR A 128 3.63 -0.96 9.20
C THR A 128 4.21 0.29 8.51
N GLU A 129 5.14 0.99 9.14
CA GLU A 129 5.85 2.15 8.56
C GLU A 129 6.63 1.74 7.30
N HIS A 130 7.36 0.63 7.35
CA HIS A 130 8.04 0.08 6.17
C HIS A 130 7.07 -0.23 5.03
N TYR A 131 5.92 -0.84 5.32
CA TYR A 131 4.88 -1.09 4.31
C TYR A 131 4.27 0.20 3.76
N GLN A 132 4.06 1.22 4.59
CA GLN A 132 3.57 2.53 4.15
C GLN A 132 4.56 3.20 3.20
N GLN A 133 5.86 3.16 3.52
CA GLN A 133 6.89 3.71 2.62
C GLN A 133 6.89 3.00 1.25
N ALA A 134 6.71 1.68 1.24
CA ALA A 134 6.57 0.94 -0.02
C ALA A 134 5.30 1.34 -0.79
N ASN A 135 4.15 1.50 -0.10
CA ASN A 135 2.92 1.96 -0.73
C ASN A 135 3.06 3.37 -1.32
N TYR A 136 3.82 4.28 -0.68
CA TYR A 136 4.10 5.61 -1.25
C TYR A 136 4.89 5.56 -2.55
N ARG A 137 5.91 4.71 -2.63
CA ARG A 137 6.66 4.51 -3.88
C ARG A 137 5.75 3.98 -4.98
N MET A 138 4.88 3.03 -4.64
CA MET A 138 3.90 2.49 -5.58
C MET A 138 2.84 3.51 -5.98
N LEU A 139 2.43 4.42 -5.08
CA LEU A 139 1.53 5.53 -5.40
C LEU A 139 2.15 6.43 -6.47
N MET A 140 3.42 6.83 -6.29
CA MET A 140 4.15 7.65 -7.28
C MET A 140 4.23 6.95 -8.65
N PHE A 141 4.52 5.65 -8.65
CA PHE A 141 4.49 4.86 -9.87
C PHE A 141 3.10 4.85 -10.53
N SER A 142 2.04 4.74 -9.73
CA SER A 142 0.65 4.73 -10.25
C SER A 142 0.29 6.09 -10.88
N ILE A 143 0.71 7.19 -10.26
CA ILE A 143 0.57 8.54 -10.82
C ILE A 143 1.34 8.65 -12.14
N PHE A 144 2.58 8.17 -12.18
CA PHE A 144 3.38 8.17 -13.41
C PHE A 144 2.69 7.44 -14.57
N VAL A 145 2.12 6.26 -14.29
CA VAL A 145 1.36 5.48 -15.29
C VAL A 145 0.13 6.25 -15.78
N VAL A 146 -0.60 6.94 -14.90
CA VAL A 146 -1.73 7.80 -15.30
C VAL A 146 -1.25 8.95 -16.18
N CYS A 147 -0.17 9.65 -15.80
CA CYS A 147 0.40 10.72 -16.61
C CYS A 147 0.82 10.22 -18.00
N LEU A 148 1.43 9.04 -18.08
CA LEU A 148 1.81 8.42 -19.35
C LEU A 148 0.57 8.12 -20.22
N GLY A 149 -0.49 7.57 -19.62
CA GLY A 149 -1.76 7.34 -20.32
C GLY A 149 -2.41 8.63 -20.84
N SER A 150 -2.40 9.70 -20.02
CA SER A 150 -2.88 11.03 -20.42
C SER A 150 -2.05 11.61 -21.57
N LEU A 151 -0.72 11.45 -21.54
CA LEU A 151 0.14 11.90 -22.63
C LEU A 151 -0.17 11.16 -23.93
N PHE A 152 -0.36 9.84 -23.89
CA PHE A 152 -0.75 9.08 -25.10
C PHE A 152 -2.11 9.52 -25.66
N GLN A 153 -3.09 9.80 -24.79
CA GLN A 153 -4.38 10.33 -25.23
C GLN A 153 -4.26 11.73 -25.84
N LEU A 154 -3.48 12.61 -25.23
CA LEU A 154 -3.25 13.95 -25.75
C LEU A 154 -2.55 13.90 -27.12
N THR A 155 -1.49 13.11 -27.25
CA THR A 155 -0.77 12.94 -28.51
C THR A 155 -1.66 12.33 -29.59
N SER A 156 -2.53 11.39 -29.24
CA SER A 156 -3.52 10.83 -30.16
C SER A 156 -4.45 11.91 -30.73
N GLN A 157 -4.97 12.81 -29.87
CA GLN A 157 -5.83 13.91 -30.29
C GLN A 157 -5.10 14.99 -31.10
N LEU A 158 -3.80 15.21 -30.84
CA LEU A 158 -3.00 16.16 -31.61
C LEU A 158 -2.63 15.63 -33.01
N LEU A 159 -2.61 14.30 -33.18
CA LEU A 159 -2.29 13.63 -34.45
C LEU A 159 -3.54 13.27 -35.27
N SER A 160 -4.74 13.43 -34.72
CA SER A 160 -6.04 13.18 -35.38
C SER A 160 -6.56 14.40 -36.12
#